data_AF-A0A1V9YZU9-F1
#
_entry.id   AF-A0A1V9YZU9-F1
#
_cell.length_a   1.000
_cell.length_b   1.000
_cell.length_c   1.000
_cell.angle_alpha   90.00
_cell.angle_beta   90.00
_cell.angle_gamma   90.00
#
_symmetry.space_group_name_H-M   'P 1'
#
loop_
_entity.id
_entity.type
_entity.pdbx_description
1 polymer ?
#
loop_
_entity_poly.entity_id
_entity_poly.type
_entity_poly.pdbx_seq_one_letter_code
_entity_poly.pdbx_strand_id
1 'polypeptide(L)'
;MPSNDVQLPRICFDDEYRVRVLDLEKFVHTQELESECNQFVSKMEDFHGTVKGVLEIMEAQAKRIELEKLKAIGQRNRVDNEIENRNRQKTMLEVLIKEKQTELERYCQQYISLTKIEDEQQQLIEKLSNNEA
;
A
#
# COMPACT_ATOMS: atom_id res chain seq x y z
N MET A 1 -69.69 15.50 24.63
CA MET A 1 -69.34 14.08 24.47
C MET A 1 -70.09 13.57 23.26
N PRO A 2 -69.45 13.26 22.12
CA PRO A 2 -70.17 12.61 21.04
C PRO A 2 -70.37 11.13 21.39
N SER A 3 -71.60 10.67 21.22
CA SER A 3 -72.03 9.29 21.42
C SER A 3 -71.20 8.34 20.55
N ASN A 4 -70.58 7.33 21.18
CA ASN A 4 -70.03 6.18 20.46
C ASN A 4 -71.20 5.33 19.96
N ASP A 5 -71.78 5.71 18.83
CA ASP A 5 -72.62 4.82 18.03
C ASP A 5 -71.70 3.72 17.48
N VAL A 6 -71.73 2.54 18.11
CA VAL A 6 -71.06 1.35 17.60
C VAL A 6 -71.79 0.92 16.34
N GLN A 7 -71.30 1.41 15.19
CA GLN A 7 -71.81 1.02 13.89
C GLN A 7 -71.55 -0.47 13.69
N LEU A 8 -72.62 -1.27 13.77
CA LEU A 8 -72.55 -2.71 13.52
C LEU A 8 -72.01 -2.96 12.10
N PRO A 9 -71.07 -3.90 11.92
CA PRO A 9 -70.49 -4.18 10.62
C PRO A 9 -71.59 -4.56 9.61
N ARG A 10 -71.62 -3.87 8.46
CA ARG A 10 -72.61 -4.11 7.42
C ARG A 10 -72.24 -5.38 6.67
N ILE A 11 -73.05 -6.42 6.83
CA ILE A 11 -72.87 -7.71 6.18
C ILE A 11 -73.52 -7.66 4.79
N CYS A 12 -72.80 -8.03 3.75
CA CYS A 12 -73.29 -8.17 2.38
C CYS A 12 -73.08 -9.60 1.86
N PHE A 13 -73.89 -9.99 0.88
CA PHE A 13 -73.70 -11.22 0.11
C PHE A 13 -73.08 -10.84 -1.22
N ASP A 14 -72.01 -11.52 -1.62
CA ASP A 14 -71.43 -11.35 -2.96
C ASP A 14 -72.18 -12.20 -4.01
N ASP A 15 -71.83 -11.99 -5.28
CA ASP A 15 -72.42 -12.72 -6.43
C ASP A 15 -72.11 -14.24 -6.41
N GLU A 16 -71.28 -14.69 -5.48
CA GLU A 16 -70.93 -16.10 -5.23
C GLU A 16 -71.61 -16.64 -3.95
N TYR A 17 -72.62 -15.94 -3.42
CA TYR A 17 -73.39 -16.26 -2.21
C TYR A 17 -72.56 -16.35 -0.91
N ARG A 18 -71.39 -15.72 -0.86
CA ARG A 18 -70.55 -15.69 0.35
C ARG A 18 -70.91 -14.48 1.20
N VAL A 19 -70.90 -14.69 2.52
CA VAL A 19 -71.11 -13.64 3.52
C VAL A 19 -69.82 -12.82 3.64
N ARG A 20 -69.91 -11.51 3.41
CA ARG A 20 -68.78 -10.58 3.51
C ARG A 20 -69.11 -9.40 4.41
N VAL A 21 -68.08 -8.85 5.03
CA VAL A 21 -68.16 -7.62 5.84
C VAL A 21 -67.55 -6.42 5.09
N LEU A 22 -66.83 -6.68 4.00
CA LEU A 22 -66.19 -5.69 3.13
C LEU A 22 -66.64 -5.95 1.68
N ASP A 23 -66.90 -4.88 0.92
CA ASP A 23 -67.24 -4.97 -0.51
C ASP A 23 -66.13 -5.73 -1.27
N LEU A 24 -66.53 -6.62 -2.19
CA LEU A 24 -65.60 -7.49 -2.93
C LEU A 24 -64.50 -6.70 -3.66
N GLU A 25 -64.86 -5.61 -4.34
CA GLU A 25 -63.91 -4.75 -5.04
C GLU A 25 -62.88 -4.12 -4.10
N LYS A 26 -63.32 -3.64 -2.92
CA LYS A 26 -62.42 -3.05 -1.92
C LYS A 26 -61.48 -4.12 -1.35
N PHE A 27 -61.98 -5.34 -1.13
CA PHE A 27 -61.16 -6.46 -0.67
C PHE A 27 -60.08 -6.82 -1.68
N VAL A 28 -60.45 -6.99 -2.95
CA VAL A 28 -59.51 -7.31 -4.04
C VAL A 28 -58.46 -6.21 -4.18
N HIS A 29 -58.87 -4.94 -4.22
CA HIS A 29 -57.93 -3.82 -4.31
C HIS A 29 -56.99 -3.73 -3.11
N THR A 30 -57.48 -4.03 -1.90
CA THR A 30 -56.62 -4.08 -0.70
C THR A 30 -55.57 -5.20 -0.81
N GLN A 31 -55.94 -6.35 -1.37
CA GLN A 31 -55.03 -7.48 -1.55
C GLN A 31 -54.00 -7.23 -2.67
N GLU A 32 -54.40 -6.56 -3.75
CA GLU A 32 -53.49 -6.08 -4.80
C GLU A 32 -52.48 -5.08 -4.23
N LEU A 33 -52.94 -4.11 -3.45
CA LEU A 33 -52.08 -3.13 -2.78
C LEU A 33 -51.09 -3.81 -1.83
N GLU A 34 -51.54 -4.79 -1.03
CA GLU A 34 -50.66 -5.59 -0.17
C GLU A 34 -49.56 -6.29 -0.99
N SER A 35 -49.93 -6.92 -2.11
CA SER A 35 -48.98 -7.58 -3.01
C SER A 35 -47.97 -6.60 -3.60
N GLU A 36 -48.41 -5.44 -4.08
CA GLU A 36 -47.53 -4.40 -4.64
C GLU A 36 -46.57 -3.83 -3.58
N CYS A 37 -47.06 -3.58 -2.36
CA CYS A 37 -46.23 -3.13 -1.24
C CYS A 37 -45.15 -4.17 -0.92
N ASN A 38 -45.50 -5.46 -0.86
CA ASN A 38 -44.53 -6.53 -0.61
C ASN A 38 -43.47 -6.62 -1.73
N GLN A 39 -43.87 -6.49 -2.99
CA GLN A 39 -42.93 -6.44 -4.11
C GLN A 39 -42.02 -5.22 -4.07
N PHE A 40 -42.55 -4.07 -3.65
CA PHE A 40 -41.77 -2.84 -3.49
C PHE A 40 -40.70 -3.01 -2.41
N VAL A 41 -41.06 -3.57 -1.25
CA VAL A 41 -40.12 -3.86 -0.16
C VAL A 41 -39.01 -4.78 -0.64
N SER A 42 -39.35 -5.89 -1.30
CA SER A 42 -38.36 -6.83 -1.83
C SER A 42 -37.40 -6.17 -2.83
N LYS A 43 -37.90 -5.37 -3.78
CA LYS A 43 -37.04 -4.61 -4.72
C LYS A 43 -36.14 -3.61 -4.00
N MET A 44 -36.62 -3.00 -2.92
CA MET A 44 -35.85 -2.05 -2.13
C MET A 44 -34.73 -2.74 -1.34
N GLU A 45 -34.98 -3.95 -0.83
CA GLU A 45 -33.96 -4.79 -0.21
C GLU A 45 -32.87 -5.21 -1.21
N ASP A 46 -33.25 -5.64 -2.42
CA ASP A 46 -32.31 -5.99 -3.49
C ASP A 46 -31.45 -4.79 -3.91
N PHE A 47 -32.07 -3.62 -4.05
CA PHE A 47 -31.36 -2.38 -4.35
C PHE A 47 -30.37 -2.03 -3.24
N HIS A 48 -30.79 -2.11 -1.98
CA HIS A 48 -29.90 -1.87 -0.84
C HIS A 48 -28.71 -2.83 -0.83
N GLY A 49 -28.95 -4.12 -1.10
CA GLY A 49 -27.89 -5.13 -1.24
C GLY A 49 -26.90 -4.80 -2.35
N THR A 50 -27.41 -4.35 -3.50
CA THR A 50 -26.56 -3.95 -4.65
C THR A 50 -25.70 -2.73 -4.30
N VAL A 51 -26.29 -1.69 -3.71
CA VAL A 51 -25.55 -0.48 -3.30
C VAL A 51 -24.47 -0.83 -2.28
N LYS A 52 -24.80 -1.68 -1.29
CA LYS A 52 -23.83 -2.15 -0.30
C LYS A 52 -22.66 -2.88 -0.96
N GLY A 53 -22.92 -3.78 -1.90
CA GLY A 53 -21.87 -4.48 -2.66
C GLY A 53 -20.97 -3.52 -3.45
N VAL A 54 -21.55 -2.50 -4.09
CA VAL A 54 -20.77 -1.47 -4.79
C VAL A 54 -19.87 -0.68 -3.83
N LEU A 55 -20.39 -0.29 -2.66
CA LEU A 55 -19.61 0.41 -1.64
C LEU A 55 -18.43 -0.42 -1.14
N GLU A 56 -18.65 -1.70 -0.84
CA GLU A 56 -17.59 -2.62 -0.42
C GLU A 56 -16.47 -2.75 -1.47
N ILE A 57 -16.84 -2.85 -2.75
CA ILE A 57 -15.87 -2.87 -3.85
C ILE A 57 -15.12 -1.54 -3.94
N MET A 58 -15.81 -0.41 -3.84
CA MET A 58 -15.18 0.92 -3.87
C MET A 58 -14.17 1.10 -2.73
N GLU A 59 -14.51 0.69 -1.52
CA GLU A 59 -13.59 0.74 -0.37
C GLU A 59 -12.36 -0.15 -0.58
N ALA A 60 -12.55 -1.36 -1.09
CA ALA A 60 -11.44 -2.26 -1.40
C ALA A 60 -10.51 -1.67 -2.47
N GLN A 61 -11.07 -1.05 -3.51
CA GLN A 61 -10.29 -0.38 -4.56
C GLN A 61 -9.55 0.85 -4.03
N ALA A 62 -10.20 1.67 -3.20
CA ALA A 62 -9.55 2.83 -2.57
C ALA A 62 -8.32 2.43 -1.76
N LYS A 63 -8.42 1.35 -0.95
CA LYS A 63 -7.29 0.80 -0.20
C LYS A 63 -6.15 0.32 -1.11
N ARG A 64 -6.48 -0.36 -2.22
CA ARG A 64 -5.48 -0.81 -3.21
C ARG A 64 -4.78 0.36 -3.88
N ILE A 65 -5.51 1.40 -4.26
CA ILE A 65 -4.95 2.61 -4.88
C ILE A 65 -3.97 3.28 -3.93
N GLU A 66 -4.34 3.47 -2.65
CA GLU A 66 -3.45 4.12 -1.70
C GLU A 66 -2.18 3.30 -1.44
N LEU A 67 -2.28 1.97 -1.39
CA LEU A 67 -1.12 1.08 -1.27
C LEU A 67 -0.16 1.24 -2.46
N GLU A 68 -0.67 1.21 -3.69
CA GLU A 68 0.17 1.35 -4.89
C GLU A 68 0.76 2.76 -5.03
N LYS A 69 0.01 3.79 -4.64
CA LYS A 69 0.52 5.17 -4.56
C LYS A 69 1.70 5.27 -3.59
N LEU A 70 1.59 4.69 -2.39
CA LEU A 70 2.70 4.67 -1.42
C LEU A 70 3.92 3.93 -1.98
N LYS A 71 3.72 2.79 -2.66
CA LYS A 71 4.83 2.08 -3.33
C LYS A 71 5.49 2.94 -4.41
N ALA A 72 4.70 3.60 -5.25
CA ALA A 72 5.21 4.46 -6.31
C ALA A 72 6.03 5.64 -5.76
N ILE A 73 5.54 6.28 -4.69
CA ILE A 73 6.28 7.34 -3.97
C ILE A 73 7.60 6.78 -3.42
N GLY A 74 7.56 5.59 -2.80
CA GLY A 74 8.76 4.94 -2.28
C GLY A 74 9.80 4.66 -3.37
N GLN A 75 9.37 4.15 -4.53
CA GLN A 75 10.26 3.91 -5.67
C GLN A 75 10.83 5.22 -6.23
N ARG A 76 9.99 6.25 -6.37
CA ARG A 76 10.44 7.58 -6.80
C ARG A 76 11.51 8.15 -5.85
N ASN A 77 11.27 8.11 -4.54
CA ASN A 77 12.24 8.57 -3.55
C ASN A 77 13.55 7.78 -3.64
N ARG A 78 13.52 6.48 -3.91
CA ARG A 78 14.75 5.68 -4.10
C ARG A 78 15.54 6.15 -5.32
N VAL A 79 14.88 6.40 -6.45
CA VAL A 79 15.51 6.89 -7.68
C VAL A 79 16.07 8.29 -7.48
N ASP A 80 15.28 9.19 -6.88
CA ASP A 80 15.68 10.58 -6.63
C ASP A 80 16.94 10.64 -5.74
N ASN A 81 17.00 9.80 -4.70
CA ASN A 81 18.17 9.71 -3.80
C ASN A 81 19.33 8.88 -4.38
N GLU A 82 19.14 8.14 -5.47
CA GLU A 82 20.15 7.22 -5.99
C GLU A 82 21.37 7.96 -6.53
N ILE A 83 21.15 9.07 -7.23
CA ILE A 83 22.23 9.89 -7.79
C ILE A 83 23.08 10.48 -6.67
N GLU A 84 22.45 11.02 -5.63
CA GLU A 84 23.16 11.55 -4.46
C GLU A 84 23.95 10.47 -3.73
N ASN A 85 23.34 9.29 -3.49
CA ASN A 85 24.03 8.16 -2.88
C ASN A 85 25.23 7.69 -3.72
N ARG A 86 25.07 7.60 -5.05
CA ARG A 86 26.15 7.22 -5.96
C ARG A 86 27.29 8.24 -5.91
N ASN A 87 26.97 9.53 -5.93
CA ASN A 87 27.98 10.59 -5.82
C ASN A 87 28.71 10.53 -4.48
N ARG A 88 27.98 10.36 -3.38
CA ARG A 88 28.56 10.23 -2.03
C ARG A 88 29.51 9.03 -1.94
N GLN A 89 29.09 7.88 -2.46
CA GLN A 89 29.94 6.68 -2.50
C GLN A 89 31.19 6.89 -3.36
N LYS A 90 31.05 7.55 -4.52
CA LYS A 90 32.17 7.87 -5.39
C LYS A 90 33.19 8.77 -4.68
N THR A 91 32.74 9.86 -4.05
CA THR A 91 33.62 10.75 -3.30
C THR A 91 34.33 10.02 -2.16
N MET A 92 33.63 9.15 -1.44
CA MET A 92 34.22 8.35 -0.36
C MET A 92 35.33 7.41 -0.88
N LEU A 93 35.10 6.76 -2.02
CA LEU A 93 36.10 5.90 -2.66
C LEU A 93 37.30 6.70 -3.18
N GLU A 94 37.08 7.90 -3.75
CA GLU A 94 38.17 8.78 -4.21
C GLU A 94 39.08 9.21 -3.04
N VAL A 95 38.49 9.53 -1.88
CA VAL A 95 39.26 9.82 -0.66
C VAL A 95 40.09 8.62 -0.24
N LEU A 96 39.50 7.43 -0.18
CA LEU A 96 40.21 6.20 0.21
C LEU A 96 41.35 5.86 -0.77
N ILE A 97 41.14 6.04 -2.07
CA ILE A 97 42.17 5.84 -3.09
C ILE A 97 43.35 6.79 -2.83
N LYS A 98 43.08 8.06 -2.55
CA LYS A 98 44.11 9.06 -2.27
C LYS A 98 44.90 8.74 -1.00
N GLU A 99 44.23 8.29 0.05
CA GLU A 99 44.89 7.81 1.28
C GLU A 99 45.84 6.65 0.98
N LYS A 100 45.38 5.66 0.20
CA LYS A 100 46.21 4.49 -0.16
C LYS A 100 47.37 4.84 -1.08
N GLN A 101 47.20 5.77 -2.00
CA GLN A 101 48.30 6.29 -2.81
C GLN A 101 49.35 6.98 -1.94
N THR A 102 48.93 7.78 -0.96
CA THR A 102 49.83 8.47 -0.04
C THR A 102 50.61 7.48 0.84
N GLU A 103 49.94 6.43 1.34
CA GLU A 103 50.60 5.34 2.08
C GLU A 103 51.63 4.63 1.20
N LEU A 104 51.30 4.33 -0.06
CA LEU A 104 52.19 3.68 -1.00
C LEU A 104 53.43 4.54 -1.29
N GLU A 105 53.26 5.83 -1.58
CA GLU A 105 54.38 6.75 -1.81
C GLU A 105 55.34 6.78 -0.62
N ARG A 106 54.79 6.80 0.61
CA ARG A 106 55.58 6.73 1.84
C ARG A 106 56.38 5.42 1.92
N TYR A 107 55.76 4.28 1.61
CA TYR A 107 56.45 2.99 1.61
C TYR A 107 57.54 2.92 0.53
N CYS A 108 57.28 3.44 -0.68
CA CYS A 108 58.28 3.51 -1.73
C CYS A 108 59.50 4.34 -1.30
N GLN A 109 59.29 5.51 -0.68
CA GLN A 109 60.39 6.31 -0.16
C GLN A 109 61.17 5.60 0.95
N GLN A 110 60.47 4.92 1.86
CA GLN A 110 61.10 4.15 2.92
C GLN A 110 61.94 2.99 2.36
N TYR A 111 61.41 2.28 1.35
CA TYR A 111 62.12 1.21 0.67
C TYR A 111 63.42 1.72 0.01
N ILE A 112 63.34 2.79 -0.79
CA ILE A 112 64.52 3.39 -1.45
C ILE A 112 65.58 3.80 -0.43
N SER A 113 65.17 4.39 0.69
CA SER A 113 66.08 4.79 1.78
C SER A 113 66.79 3.57 2.39
N LEU A 114 66.05 2.50 2.67
CA LEU A 114 66.60 1.28 3.26
C LEU A 114 67.54 0.56 2.28
N THR A 115 67.19 0.44 1.01
CA THR A 115 68.06 -0.15 -0.02
C THR A 115 69.38 0.60 -0.14
N LYS A 116 69.35 1.95 -0.07
CA LYS A 116 70.59 2.73 -0.07
C LYS A 116 71.48 2.43 1.14
N ILE A 117 70.89 2.31 2.33
CA ILE A 117 71.63 1.96 3.55
C ILE A 117 72.20 0.54 3.45
N GLU A 118 71.42 -0.41 2.92
CA GLU A 118 71.86 -1.79 2.67
C GLU A 118 73.08 -1.82 1.72
N ASP A 119 73.02 -1.10 0.60
CA ASP A 119 74.13 -0.99 -0.35
C ASP A 119 75.39 -0.39 0.30
N GLU A 120 75.23 0.67 1.10
CA GLU A 120 76.34 1.29 1.85
C GLU A 120 76.96 0.32 2.85
N GLN A 121 76.14 -0.46 3.55
CA GLN A 121 76.61 -1.50 4.48
C GLN A 121 77.33 -2.63 3.75
N GLN A 122 76.82 -3.08 2.61
CA GLN A 122 77.44 -4.13 1.80
C GLN A 122 78.83 -3.71 1.30
N GLN A 123 78.95 -2.48 0.79
CA GLN A 123 80.25 -1.92 0.38
C GLN A 123 81.23 -1.80 1.56
N LEU A 124 80.75 -1.46 2.76
CA LEU A 124 81.58 -1.41 3.95
C LEU A 124 82.09 -2.80 4.34
N ILE A 125 81.22 -3.81 4.31
CA ILE A 125 81.58 -5.22 4.57
C ILE A 125 82.64 -5.69 3.58
N GLU A 126 82.47 -5.42 2.28
CA GLU A 126 83.46 -5.78 1.25
C GLU A 126 84.83 -5.13 1.50
N LYS A 127 84.86 -3.85 1.90
CA LYS A 127 86.11 -3.15 2.23
C LYS A 127 86.81 -3.76 3.45
N LEU A 128 86.04 -4.10 4.49
CA LEU A 128 86.59 -4.72 5.71
C LEU A 128 87.11 -6.13 5.39
N SER A 129 86.35 -6.93 4.64
CA SER A 129 86.75 -8.28 4.24
C SER A 129 88.00 -8.30 3.34
N ASN A 130 88.18 -7.31 2.47
CA ASN A 130 89.37 -7.20 1.61
C ASN A 130 90.60 -6.63 2.34
N ASN A 131 90.43 -5.98 3.49
CA ASN A 131 91.53 -5.48 4.31
C ASN A 131 92.02 -6.51 5.35
N GLU A 132 91.24 -7.56 5.63
CA GLU A 132 91.62 -8.66 6.54
C GLU A 132 92.23 -9.89 5.83
N ALA A 133 92.43 -9.83 4.51
CA ALA A 133 93.13 -10.83 3.68
C ALA A 133 94.48 -10.30 3.20
#